data_AF-A0A239KCV5-F1
#
_entry.id   AF-A0A239KCV5-F1
#
_cell.length_a   1.000
_cell.length_b   1.000
_cell.length_c   1.000
_cell.angle_alpha   90.00
_cell.angle_beta   90.00
_cell.angle_gamma   90.00
#
_symmetry.space_group_name_H-M   'P 1'
#
loop_
_entity.id
_entity.type
_entity.pdbx_description
1 polymer ?
#
loop_
_entity_poly.entity_id
_entity_poly.type
_entity_poly.pdbx_seq_one_letter_code
_entity_poly.pdbx_strand_id
1 'polypeptide(L)'
;MIIIHGIGDFVALRSAERLLASAGFSLASGCRAQPTGLMFGDWEIAKWRNLSPQERDALHGVMTGDRRNGPLKITLTDCCPAEGMRAFCDAAGDLEGIA
;
A
#
# COMPACT_ATOMS: atom_id res chain seq x y z
N MET A 1 6.54 5.86 -5.96
CA MET A 1 5.77 6.48 -4.85
C MET A 1 4.55 7.15 -5.43
N ILE A 2 3.38 6.98 -4.80
CA ILE A 2 2.12 7.65 -5.18
C ILE A 2 1.45 8.21 -3.92
N ILE A 3 0.72 9.32 -4.09
CA ILE A 3 -0.10 9.93 -3.04
C ILE A 3 -1.56 9.85 -3.46
N ILE A 4 -2.40 9.30 -2.59
CA ILE A 4 -3.82 9.13 -2.80
C ILE A 4 -4.56 10.12 -1.91
N HIS A 5 -5.36 10.95 -2.56
CA HIS A 5 -6.25 11.91 -1.92
C HIS A 5 -7.68 11.37 -1.90
N GLY A 6 -8.50 11.90 -1.01
CA GLY A 6 -9.92 11.58 -0.94
C GLY A 6 -10.64 12.59 -0.05
N ILE A 7 -11.88 12.92 -0.41
CA ILE A 7 -12.73 13.80 0.39
C ILE A 7 -13.74 12.92 1.12
N GLY A 8 -13.66 12.92 2.45
CA GLY A 8 -14.53 12.14 3.33
C GLY A 8 -13.85 10.97 4.01
N ASP A 9 -14.51 10.45 5.04
CA ASP A 9 -13.98 9.40 5.91
C ASP A 9 -13.64 8.13 5.12
N PHE A 10 -12.38 7.70 5.23
CA PHE A 10 -11.79 6.49 4.65
C PHE A 10 -11.77 6.44 3.11
N VAL A 11 -12.10 7.53 2.41
CA VAL A 11 -12.11 7.54 0.94
C VAL A 11 -10.71 7.27 0.38
N ALA A 12 -9.69 7.97 0.88
CA ALA A 12 -8.30 7.73 0.47
C ALA A 12 -7.84 6.29 0.80
N LEU A 13 -8.27 5.73 1.94
CA LEU A 13 -7.95 4.36 2.34
C LEU A 13 -8.54 3.33 1.39
N ARG A 14 -9.83 3.44 1.08
CA ARG A 14 -10.50 2.49 0.17
C ARG A 14 -9.92 2.56 -1.24
N SER A 15 -9.58 3.75 -1.73
CA SER A 15 -8.90 3.91 -3.02
C SER A 15 -7.51 3.27 -3.00
N ALA A 16 -6.75 3.43 -1.91
CA ALA A 16 -5.44 2.79 -1.74
C ALA A 16 -5.53 1.26 -1.69
N GLU A 17 -6.46 0.72 -0.90
CA GLU A 17 -6.71 -0.73 -0.80
C GLU A 17 -7.13 -1.31 -2.15
N ARG A 18 -8.00 -0.62 -2.88
CA ARG A 18 -8.45 -1.06 -4.22
C ARG A 18 -7.29 -1.08 -5.22
N LEU A 19 -6.48 -0.03 -5.26
CA LEU A 19 -5.30 0.06 -6.12
C LEU A 19 -4.33 -1.10 -5.86
N LEU A 20 -4.01 -1.32 -4.58
CA LEU A 20 -3.09 -2.38 -4.17
C LEU A 20 -3.65 -3.77 -4.47
N ALA A 21 -4.95 -3.99 -4.23
CA ALA A 21 -5.61 -5.24 -4.56
C ALA A 21 -5.64 -5.51 -6.07
N SER A 22 -5.94 -4.50 -6.91
CA SER A 22 -5.90 -4.67 -8.38
C SER A 22 -4.49 -4.91 -8.90
N ALA A 23 -3.48 -4.38 -8.21
CA ALA A 23 -2.07 -4.63 -8.50
C ALA A 23 -1.55 -5.96 -7.90
N GLY A 24 -2.36 -6.74 -7.19
CA GLY A 24 -1.98 -8.04 -6.63
C GLY A 24 -1.15 -7.98 -5.34
N PHE A 25 -1.27 -6.92 -4.56
CA PHE A 25 -0.59 -6.79 -3.27
C PHE A 25 -1.46 -7.26 -2.10
N SER A 26 -0.85 -8.01 -1.19
CA SER A 26 -1.34 -8.23 0.17
C SER A 26 -0.93 -7.10 1.10
N LEU A 27 -1.83 -6.74 2.02
CA LEU A 27 -1.63 -5.68 3.00
C LEU A 27 -1.57 -6.26 4.41
N ALA A 28 -0.65 -5.76 5.23
CA ALA A 28 -0.65 -6.03 6.65
C ALA A 28 -1.91 -5.49 7.32
N SER A 29 -2.37 -6.21 8.35
CA SER A 29 -3.47 -5.74 9.20
C SER A 29 -3.23 -4.30 9.69
N GLY A 30 -4.23 -3.44 9.49
CA GLY A 30 -4.16 -2.03 9.87
C GLY A 30 -3.91 -1.83 11.38
N CYS A 31 -3.09 -0.83 11.71
CA CYS A 31 -2.90 -0.34 13.06
C CYS A 31 -2.91 1.19 13.06
N ARG A 32 -3.65 1.80 14.00
CA ARG A 32 -3.83 3.26 14.06
C ARG A 32 -2.47 3.95 14.19
N ALA A 33 -2.23 4.97 13.39
CA ALA A 33 -1.01 5.78 13.37
C ALA A 33 0.30 5.00 13.10
N GLN A 34 0.21 3.80 12.52
CA GLN A 34 1.39 3.04 12.10
C GLN A 34 1.38 2.80 10.59
N PRO A 35 2.54 2.53 9.97
CA PRO A 35 2.58 2.08 8.59
C PRO A 35 1.85 0.75 8.39
N THR A 36 1.40 0.49 7.16
CA THR A 36 0.95 -0.84 6.71
C THR A 36 2.02 -1.40 5.78
N GLY A 37 2.54 -2.59 6.08
CA GLY A 37 3.45 -3.29 5.19
C GLY A 37 2.72 -3.90 4.00
N LEU A 38 3.40 -3.98 2.86
CA LEU A 38 2.89 -4.48 1.59
C LEU A 38 3.79 -5.59 1.07
N MET A 39 3.19 -6.66 0.56
CA MET A 39 3.87 -7.73 -0.18
C MET A 39 3.12 -8.02 -1.46
N PHE A 40 3.84 -8.38 -2.52
CA PHE A 40 3.25 -8.75 -3.81
C PHE A 40 2.99 -10.26 -3.83
N GLY A 41 1.80 -10.66 -4.27
CA GLY A 41 1.32 -12.04 -4.20
C GLY A 41 0.51 -12.33 -2.93
N ASP A 42 0.20 -13.61 -2.70
CA ASP A 42 -0.61 -14.06 -1.57
C ASP A 42 0.24 -14.22 -0.30
N TRP A 43 0.19 -13.20 0.55
CA TRP A 43 0.91 -13.16 1.81
C TRP A 43 0.00 -12.81 2.98
N GLU A 44 0.21 -13.48 4.11
CA GLU A 44 -0.27 -13.05 5.41
C GLU A 44 0.82 -12.24 6.12
N ILE A 45 0.59 -10.95 6.34
CA ILE A 45 1.57 -10.03 6.92
C ILE A 45 1.14 -9.61 8.32
N ALA A 46 2.00 -9.83 9.31
CA ALA A 46 1.76 -9.37 10.68
C ALA A 46 1.66 -7.84 10.76
N LYS A 47 0.99 -7.33 11.80
CA LYS A 47 0.90 -5.89 12.08
C LYS A 47 2.30 -5.29 12.19
N TRP A 48 2.47 -4.05 11.72
CA TRP A 48 3.77 -3.35 11.71
C TRP A 48 4.57 -3.43 13.02
N ARG A 49 3.92 -3.17 14.17
CA ARG A 49 4.53 -3.28 15.50
C ARG A 49 5.03 -4.68 15.90
N ASN A 50 4.56 -5.73 15.22
CA ASN A 50 4.94 -7.11 15.46
C ASN A 50 6.04 -7.60 14.50
N LEU A 51 6.31 -6.85 13.42
CA LEU A 51 7.41 -7.16 12.51
C LEU A 51 8.75 -6.74 13.14
N SER A 52 9.73 -7.63 13.06
CA SER A 52 11.14 -7.35 13.32
C SER A 52 11.70 -6.37 12.27
N PRO A 53 12.86 -5.75 12.53
CA PRO A 53 13.52 -4.90 11.52
C PRO A 53 13.77 -5.64 10.20
N GLN A 54 14.23 -6.89 10.26
CA GLN A 54 14.52 -7.70 9.06
C GLN A 54 13.25 -7.99 8.26
N GLU A 55 12.13 -8.30 8.93
CA GLU A 55 10.85 -8.50 8.23
C GLU A 55 10.32 -7.21 7.62
N ARG A 56 10.57 -6.05 8.23
CA ARG A 56 10.21 -4.75 7.64
C ARG A 56 11.03 -4.44 6.40
N ASP A 57 12.32 -4.78 6.42
CA ASP A 57 13.22 -4.58 5.27
C ASP A 57 12.86 -5.52 4.11
N ALA A 58 12.29 -6.68 4.40
CA ALA A 58 11.81 -7.63 3.39
C ALA A 58 10.48 -7.23 2.72
N LEU A 59 9.78 -6.21 3.23
CA LEU A 59 8.52 -5.75 2.65
C LEU A 59 8.77 -5.15 1.26
N HIS A 60 7.88 -5.46 0.32
CA HIS A 60 7.91 -4.90 -1.04
C HIS A 60 7.40 -3.45 -1.07
N GLY A 61 6.77 -2.99 0.00
CA GLY A 61 6.30 -1.61 0.10
C GLY A 61 5.69 -1.27 1.44
N VAL A 62 5.37 0.00 1.59
CA VAL A 62 4.76 0.56 2.78
C VAL A 62 3.70 1.60 2.40
N MET A 63 2.57 1.55 3.10
CA MET A 63 1.52 2.59 3.08
C MET A 63 1.51 3.38 4.39
N THR A 64 1.57 4.71 4.31
CA THR A 64 1.55 5.64 5.45
C THR A 64 0.56 6.79 5.24
N GLY A 65 0.26 7.55 6.29
CA GLY A 65 -0.62 8.73 6.24
C GLY A 65 -1.86 8.62 7.13
N ASP A 66 -2.79 9.58 6.98
CA ASP A 66 -4.07 9.57 7.70
C ASP A 66 -5.05 8.66 6.97
N ARG A 67 -5.39 7.53 7.60
CA ARG A 67 -6.36 6.57 7.06
C ARG A 67 -7.80 7.09 7.05
N ARG A 68 -8.11 8.10 7.88
CA ARG A 68 -9.46 8.66 7.98
C ARG A 68 -9.68 9.74 6.93
N ASN A 69 -8.84 10.77 6.90
CA ASN A 69 -9.07 11.92 6.01
C ASN A 69 -8.10 11.98 4.82
N GLY A 70 -7.10 11.10 4.78
CA GLY A 70 -6.00 11.21 3.84
C GLY A 70 -5.11 12.42 4.13
N PRO A 71 -4.12 12.67 3.26
CA PRO A 71 -3.73 11.79 2.16
C PRO A 71 -3.03 10.52 2.66
N LEU A 72 -3.08 9.47 1.84
CA LEU A 72 -2.28 8.28 2.02
C LEU A 72 -1.15 8.25 1.02
N LYS A 73 0.01 7.78 1.46
CA LYS A 73 1.21 7.64 0.63
C LYS A 73 1.58 6.16 0.53
N ILE A 74 1.76 5.69 -0.70
CA ILE A 74 2.24 4.33 -1.00
C ILE A 74 3.65 4.44 -1.59
N THR A 75 4.58 3.71 -1.01
CA THR A 75 5.99 3.65 -1.45
C THR A 75 6.39 2.19 -1.59
N LEU A 76 6.78 1.79 -2.80
CA LEU A 76 7.41 0.49 -3.04
C LEU A 76 8.91 0.58 -2.75
N THR A 77 9.50 -0.53 -2.29
CA THR A 77 10.92 -0.66 -1.98
C THR A 77 11.67 -1.34 -3.13
N ASP A 78 13.00 -1.35 -3.06
CA ASP A 78 13.85 -2.07 -4.02
C ASP A 78 13.73 -3.60 -3.90
N CYS A 79 13.18 -4.10 -2.80
CA CYS A 79 12.87 -5.51 -2.61
C CYS A 79 11.59 -5.93 -3.35
N CYS A 80 10.80 -4.98 -3.87
CA CYS A 80 9.64 -5.31 -4.66
C CYS A 80 10.06 -5.98 -5.98
N PRO A 81 9.52 -7.17 -6.31
CA PRO A 81 9.82 -7.82 -7.57
C PRO A 81 9.37 -6.95 -8.76
N ALA A 82 10.05 -7.07 -9.89
CA ALA A 82 9.78 -6.27 -11.08
C ALA A 82 8.34 -6.43 -11.58
N GLU A 83 7.76 -7.63 -11.44
CA GLU A 83 6.35 -7.89 -11.76
C GLU A 83 5.40 -7.06 -10.88
N GLY A 84 5.68 -7.00 -9.56
CA GLY A 84 4.88 -6.22 -8.61
C GLY A 84 5.00 -4.72 -8.87
N MET A 85 6.20 -4.24 -9.19
CA MET A 85 6.40 -2.84 -9.58
C MET A 85 5.61 -2.49 -10.84
N ARG A 86 5.64 -3.35 -11.87
CA ARG A 86 4.89 -3.13 -13.12
C ARG A 86 3.39 -3.15 -12.88
N ALA A 87 2.87 -4.16 -12.16
CA ALA A 87 1.45 -4.24 -11.83
C ALA A 87 0.96 -3.02 -11.04
N PHE A 88 1.78 -2.49 -10.14
CA PHE A 88 1.49 -1.25 -9.42
C PHE A 88 1.44 -0.04 -10.35
N CYS A 89 2.39 0.12 -11.27
CA CYS A 89 2.41 1.21 -12.24
C CYS A 89 1.21 1.16 -13.19
N ASP A 90 0.85 -0.03 -13.67
CA ASP A 90 -0.31 -0.21 -14.56
C ASP A 90 -1.61 0.17 -13.85
N ALA A 91 -1.83 -0.38 -12.64
CA ALA A 91 -3.02 -0.06 -11.84
C ALA A 91 -3.09 1.41 -11.43
N ALA A 92 -1.93 2.06 -11.22
CA ALA A 92 -1.86 3.48 -10.93
C ALA A 92 -2.20 4.34 -12.15
N GLY A 93 -1.75 3.95 -13.34
CA GLY A 93 -2.12 4.60 -14.59
C GLY A 93 -3.63 4.55 -14.83
N ASP A 94 -4.26 3.42 -14.51
CA ASP A 94 -5.72 3.27 -14.59
C ASP A 94 -6.46 4.20 -13.61
N LEU A 95 -5.92 4.43 -12.41
CA LEU A 95 -6.53 5.34 -11.43
C LEU A 95 -6.57 6.79 -11.94
N GLU A 96 -5.51 7.25 -12.59
CA GLU A 96 -5.41 8.60 -13.16
C GLU A 96 -6.26 8.76 -14.44
N GLY A 97 -6.51 7.66 -15.18
CA GLY A 97 -7.34 7.66 -16.39
C GLY A 97 -8.86 7.72 -16.13
N ILE A 98 -9.30 7.67 -14.88
CA ILE A 98 -10.72 7.70 -14.47
C ILE A 98 -11.10 9.05 -13.81
N ALA A 99 -10.15 9.99 -13.70
CA ALA A 99 -10.35 11.32 -13.10
C ALA A 99 -10.78 12.39 -14.12
#